data_AF-A0A945STC0-F1
#
_entry.id   AF-A0A945STC0-F1
#
_cell.length_a   1.000
_cell.length_b   1.000
_cell.length_c   1.000
_cell.angle_alpha   90.00
_cell.angle_beta   90.00
_cell.angle_gamma   90.00
#
_symmetry.space_group_name_H-M   'P 1'
#
loop_
_entity.id
_entity.type
_entity.pdbx_description
1 polymer ?
#
loop_
_entity_poly.entity_id
_entity_poly.type
_entity_poly.pdbx_seq_one_letter_code
_entity_poly.pdbx_strand_id
1 'polypeptide(L)' 'IHGSHDPVTPKPQMDALEAEFAANKVDWQLVNFGHAVHSFCVLGANTETQRYDDRLCRQSYRMMRDFFSETF' A
#
# COMPACT_ATOMS: atom_id res chain seq x y z
N ILE A 1 -0.38 -1.47 -2.57
CA ILE A 1 0.45 -1.64 -1.35
C ILE A 1 -0.06 -0.66 -0.30
N HIS A 2 -0.35 -1.12 0.91
CA HIS A 2 -1.01 -0.34 1.95
C HIS A 2 -0.43 -0.67 3.34
N GLY A 3 -0.59 0.23 4.30
CA GLY A 3 -0.25 -0.02 5.70
C GLY A 3 -1.49 -0.27 6.54
N SER A 4 -1.53 -1.36 7.29
CA SER A 4 -2.75 -1.78 8.00
C SER A 4 -3.14 -0.84 9.14
N HIS A 5 -2.19 -0.03 9.61
CA HIS A 5 -2.40 0.97 10.66
C HIS A 5 -2.46 2.39 10.08
N ASP A 6 -2.64 2.55 8.77
CA ASP A 6 -2.85 3.85 8.14
C ASP A 6 -4.20 4.45 8.60
N PRO A 7 -4.19 5.53 9.41
CA PRO A 7 -5.43 6.13 9.90
C PRO A 7 -6.07 7.08 8.86
N VAL A 8 -5.37 7.38 7.77
CA VAL A 8 -5.81 8.29 6.70
C VAL A 8 -6.73 7.56 5.72
N THR A 9 -6.55 6.26 5.54
CA THR A 9 -7.34 5.45 4.60
C THR A 9 -8.19 4.41 5.36
N PRO A 10 -9.49 4.66 5.60
CA PRO A 10 -10.34 3.75 6.35
C PRO A 10 -10.59 2.42 5.63
N LYS A 11 -10.70 1.32 6.39
CA LYS A 11 -10.98 -0.03 5.85
C LYS A 11 -12.21 -0.09 4.92
N PRO A 12 -13.34 0.60 5.20
CA PRO A 12 -14.49 0.58 4.28
C PRO A 12 -14.19 1.11 2.87
N GLN A 13 -13.25 2.04 2.71
CA GLN A 13 -12.85 2.53 1.39
C GLN A 13 -11.99 1.48 0.65
N MET A 14 -11.15 0.74 1.36
CA MET A 14 -10.42 -0.40 0.82
C MET A 14 -11.38 -1.51 0.38
N ASP A 15 -12.37 -1.84 1.21
CA ASP A 15 -13.41 -2.84 0.88
C ASP A 15 -14.19 -2.45 -0.39
N ALA A 16 -14.55 -1.17 -0.51
CA ALA A 16 -15.25 -0.65 -1.69
C ALA A 16 -14.39 -0.77 -2.95
N LEU A 17 -13.10 -0.46 -2.87
CA LEU A 17 -12.16 -0.59 -3.99
C LEU A 17 -11.99 -2.05 -4.42
N GLU A 18 -11.81 -2.96 -3.45
CA GLU A 18 -11.70 -4.41 -3.71
C GLU A 18 -12.97 -4.93 -4.42
N ALA A 19 -14.15 -4.50 -3.97
CA ALA A 19 -15.42 -4.85 -4.58
C ALA A 19 -15.57 -4.32 -6.01
N GLU A 20 -15.17 -3.08 -6.27
CA GLU A 20 -15.18 -2.47 -7.61
C GLU A 20 -14.27 -3.22 -8.58
N PHE A 21 -13.05 -3.54 -8.16
CA PHE A 21 -12.10 -4.29 -8.99
C PHE A 21 -12.58 -5.71 -9.28
N ALA A 22 -13.15 -6.40 -8.28
CA ALA A 22 -13.74 -7.71 -8.46
C ALA A 22 -14.93 -7.68 -9.43
N ALA A 23 -15.83 -6.71 -9.31
CA ALA A 23 -17.00 -6.56 -10.18
C ALA A 23 -16.60 -6.36 -11.65
N ASN A 24 -15.47 -5.70 -11.89
CA ASN A 24 -14.96 -5.39 -13.23
C ASN A 24 -13.90 -6.38 -13.74
N LYS A 25 -13.62 -7.46 -12.99
CA LYS A 25 -12.61 -8.47 -13.33
C LYS A 25 -11.23 -7.87 -13.63
N VAL A 26 -10.86 -6.83 -12.89
CA VAL A 26 -9.54 -6.23 -12.96
C VAL A 26 -8.52 -7.25 -12.45
N ASP A 27 -7.33 -7.31 -13.06
CA ASP A 27 -6.20 -8.02 -12.48
C ASP A 27 -5.53 -7.10 -11.46
N TRP A 28 -5.66 -7.41 -10.16
CA TRP A 28 -5.21 -6.53 -9.09
C TRP A 28 -4.61 -7.31 -7.94
N GLN A 29 -3.71 -6.63 -7.22
CA GLN A 29 -3.09 -7.14 -6.00
C GLN A 29 -3.11 -6.05 -4.92
N LEU A 30 -3.61 -6.40 -3.73
CA LEU A 30 -3.44 -5.58 -2.53
C LEU A 30 -2.51 -6.28 -1.55
N VAL A 31 -1.39 -5.62 -1.23
CA VAL A 31 -0.48 -6.09 -0.18
C VAL A 31 -0.52 -5.13 0.99
N ASN A 32 -0.79 -5.67 2.17
CA ASN A 32 -0.98 -4.92 3.40
C ASN A 32 0.15 -5.21 4.39
N PHE A 33 0.84 -4.16 4.87
CA PHE A 33 1.92 -4.29 5.84
C PHE A 33 1.41 -4.05 7.27
N GLY A 34 1.53 -5.08 8.10
CA GLY A 34 0.90 -5.18 9.42
C GLY A 34 1.26 -4.10 10.44
N HIS A 35 2.39 -3.40 10.28
CA HIS A 35 2.84 -2.36 11.21
C HIS A 35 2.94 -0.97 10.57
N ALA A 36 2.64 -0.87 9.28
CA ALA A 36 2.86 0.37 8.54
C ALA A 36 1.70 1.35 8.73
N VAL A 37 2.04 2.62 8.92
CA VAL A 37 1.11 3.76 8.93
C VAL A 37 1.22 4.52 7.61
N HIS A 38 0.54 5.66 7.47
CA HIS A 38 0.62 6.46 6.25
C HIS A 38 2.06 6.95 5.97
N SER A 39 2.36 7.28 4.72
CA SER A 39 3.63 7.90 4.32
C SER A 39 4.92 7.09 4.61
N PHE A 40 4.85 5.74 4.64
CA PHE A 40 6.03 4.89 4.90
C PHE A 40 7.16 4.98 3.86
N CYS A 41 6.91 5.61 2.70
CA CYS A 41 7.94 5.93 1.68
C CYS A 41 8.35 7.40 1.63
N VAL A 42 7.81 8.27 2.48
CA VAL A 42 8.08 9.72 2.45
C VAL A 42 9.19 10.05 3.43
N LEU A 43 10.35 10.46 2.91
CA LEU A 43 11.47 10.88 3.75
C LEU A 43 11.05 12.04 4.68
N GLY A 44 11.41 11.93 5.95
CA GLY A 44 11.09 12.93 6.98
C GLY A 44 9.71 12.78 7.63
N ALA A 45 8.86 11.84 7.17
CA ALA A 45 7.61 11.54 7.88
C ALA A 45 7.89 10.93 9.26
N ASN A 46 7.50 11.63 10.33
CA ASN A 46 7.74 11.20 11.71
C ASN A 46 6.68 11.75 12.68
N THR A 47 5.44 11.34 12.49
CA THR A 47 4.32 11.59 13.40
C THR A 47 3.72 10.26 13.87
N GLU A 48 2.61 10.32 14.62
CA GLU A 48 1.84 9.13 14.99
C GLU A 48 1.08 8.55 13.80
N THR A 49 0.58 9.41 12.91
CA THR A 49 -0.26 9.03 11.76
C THR A 49 0.54 8.76 10.49
N GLN A 50 1.77 9.28 10.41
CA GLN A 50 2.66 9.17 9.27
C GLN A 50 4.08 8.84 9.72
N ARG A 51 4.70 7.79 9.19
CA ARG A 51 6.06 7.39 9.62
C ARG A 51 6.82 6.73 8.50
N TYR A 52 8.00 7.27 8.20
CA TYR A 52 8.95 6.68 7.26
C TYR A 52 9.46 5.33 7.77
N ASP A 53 9.51 4.34 6.87
CA ASP A 53 10.14 3.03 7.10
C ASP A 53 10.95 2.66 5.85
N ASP A 54 12.28 2.80 5.92
CA ASP A 54 13.20 2.54 4.80
C ASP A 54 13.07 1.10 4.27
N ARG A 55 12.87 0.14 5.17
CA ARG A 55 12.75 -1.27 4.78
C ARG A 55 11.47 -1.52 4.01
N LEU A 56 10.34 -1.01 4.51
CA LEU A 56 9.05 -1.12 3.81
C LEU A 56 9.06 -0.35 2.50
N CYS A 57 9.68 0.82 2.47
CA CYS A 57 9.84 1.62 1.26
C CYS A 57 10.60 0.84 0.18
N ARG A 58 11.77 0.28 0.51
CA ARG A 58 12.55 -0.57 -0.42
C ARG A 58 11.79 -1.81 -0.86
N GLN A 59 11.08 -2.47 0.06
CA GLN A 59 10.26 -3.63 -0.27
C GLN A 59 9.14 -3.27 -1.25
N SER A 60 8.45 -2.15 -1.00
CA SER A 60 7.36 -1.67 -1.86
C SER A 60 7.84 -1.36 -3.27
N TYR A 61 9.00 -0.71 -3.39
CA TYR A 61 9.60 -0.43 -4.69
C TYR A 61 10.10 -1.69 -5.41
N ARG A 62 10.51 -2.74 -4.70
CA ARG A 62 10.81 -4.04 -5.33
C ARG A 62 9.55 -4.64 -5.93
N MET A 63 8.48 -4.73 -5.16
CA MET A 63 7.21 -5.28 -5.62
C MET A 63 6.62 -4.50 -6.80
N MET A 64 6.74 -3.16 -6.80
CA MET A 64 6.35 -2.34 -7.94
C MET A 64 7.17 -2.66 -9.21
N ARG A 65 8.48 -2.85 -9.07
CA ARG A 65 9.35 -3.23 -10.20
C ARG A 65 9.04 -4.64 -10.71
N ASP A 66 8.77 -5.57 -9.80
CA ASP A 66 8.38 -6.95 -10.15
C ASP A 66 7.07 -6.92 -10.95
N PHE A 67 6.06 -6.17 -10.48
CA PHE A 67 4.80 -5.97 -11.21
C PHE A 67 5.00 -5.38 -12.62
N PHE A 68 5.87 -4.37 -12.77
CA PHE A 68 6.18 -3.83 -14.10
C PHE A 68 6.89 -4.85 -14.99
N SER A 69 7.76 -5.68 -14.42
CA SER A 69 8.48 -6.72 -15.17
C SER A 69 7.58 -7.88 -15.60
N GLU A 70 6.46 -8.10 -14.92
CA GLU A 70 5.43 -9.07 -15.34
C GLU A 70 4.54 -8.54 -16.48
N THR A 71 4.46 -7.22 -16.62
CA THR A 71 3.55 -6.56 -17.58
C THR A 71 4.18 -6.33 -18.96
N PHE A 72 5.51 -6.20 -19.05
CA PHE A 72 6.25 -5.84 -20.27
C PHE A 72 7.27 -6.90 -20.65
#